data_AF-A4G4Z9-F1
#
_entry.id   AF-A4G4Z9-F1
#
_cell.length_a   1.000
_cell.length_b   1.000
_cell.length_c   1.000
_cell.angle_alpha   90.00
_cell.angle_beta   90.00
_cell.angle_gamma   90.00
#
_symmetry.space_group_name_H-M   'P 1'
#
loop_
_entity.id
_entity.type
_entity.pdbx_description
1 polymer ?
#
loop_
_entity_poly.entity_id
_entity_poly.type
_entity_poly.pdbx_seq_one_letter_code
_entity_poly.pdbx_strand_id
1 'polypeptide(L)' 'MIRPLLISLIALAMFGCSEKSQSQADARVSGDVAPYKGAVNDPYVIKGWTAGNKTEWDTQMRERAQKQNEYVKVN' A
#
# COMPACT_ATOMS: atom_id res chain seq x y z
N MET A 1 -6.34 13.99 44.94
CA MET A 1 -7.16 13.78 43.70
C MET A 1 -6.36 13.93 42.40
N ILE A 2 -5.16 14.53 42.40
CA ILE A 2 -4.33 14.73 41.19
C ILE A 2 -3.68 13.43 40.68
N ARG A 3 -3.30 12.53 41.59
CA ARG A 3 -2.61 11.26 41.26
C ARG A 3 -3.44 10.28 40.41
N PRO A 4 -4.73 10.00 40.71
CA PRO A 4 -5.55 9.17 39.84
C PRO A 4 -5.85 9.83 38.49
N LEU A 5 -5.92 11.17 38.44
CA LEU A 5 -6.17 11.93 37.21
C LEU A 5 -4.99 11.83 36.22
N LEU A 6 -3.76 11.88 36.74
CA LEU A 6 -2.54 11.72 35.92
C LEU A 6 -2.42 10.31 35.33
N ILE A 7 -2.79 9.27 36.10
CA ILE A 7 -2.77 7.89 35.63
C ILE A 7 -3.81 7.69 34.51
N SER A 8 -5.01 8.26 34.68
CA SER A 8 -6.04 8.20 33.64
C SER A 8 -5.58 8.89 32.34
N LEU A 9 -4.93 10.05 32.44
CA LEU A 9 -4.45 10.78 31.26
C LEU A 9 -3.40 10.00 30.45
N ILE A 10 -2.48 9.31 31.15
CA ILE A 10 -1.44 8.49 30.51
C ILE A 10 -2.05 7.27 29.80
N ALA A 11 -3.08 6.65 30.38
CA ALA A 11 -3.76 5.52 29.77
C ALA A 11 -4.46 5.90 28.45
N LEU A 12 -5.07 7.09 28.37
CA LEU A 12 -5.70 7.56 27.13
C LEU A 12 -4.68 7.87 26.02
N ALA A 13 -3.47 8.33 26.36
CA ALA A 13 -2.43 8.65 25.39
C ALA A 13 -1.86 7.42 24.65
N MET A 14 -2.03 6.21 25.19
CA MET A 14 -1.57 4.96 24.56
C MET A 14 -2.49 4.44 23.44
N PHE A 15 -3.72 4.94 23.31
CA PHE A 15 -4.64 4.50 22.26
C PHE A 15 -4.31 5.04 20.85
N GLY A 16 -3.38 5.99 20.73
CA GLY A 16 -2.97 6.56 19.44
C GLY A 16 -2.29 5.58 18.48
N CYS A 17 -1.72 4.48 18.98
CA CYS A 17 -1.10 3.44 18.14
C CYS A 17 -2.03 2.26 17.82
N SER A 18 -3.29 2.31 18.24
CA SER A 18 -4.25 1.20 18.04
C SER A 18 -5.07 1.31 16.76
N GLU A 19 -4.86 2.36 15.96
CA GLU A 19 -5.49 2.46 14.66
C GLU A 19 -4.98 1.34 13.74
N LYS A 20 -5.89 0.66 13.06
CA LYS A 20 -5.48 -0.16 11.92
C LYS A 20 -4.85 0.80 10.91
N SER A 21 -3.62 0.50 10.47
CA SER A 21 -3.00 1.21 9.36
C SER A 21 -4.03 1.42 8.26
N GLN A 22 -4.20 2.65 7.76
CA GLN A 22 -5.19 2.94 6.71
C GLN A 22 -4.95 2.07 5.47
N SER A 23 -3.69 1.71 5.18
CA SER A 23 -3.34 0.72 4.14
C SER A 23 -3.84 -0.71 4.42
N GLN A 24 -4.21 -1.00 5.67
CA GLN A 24 -4.71 -2.29 6.13
C GLN A 24 -6.22 -2.32 6.40
N ALA A 25 -6.93 -1.19 6.28
CA ALA A 25 -8.39 -1.17 6.31
C ALA A 25 -8.98 -2.04 5.18
N ASP A 26 -8.30 -2.09 4.03
CA ASP A 26 -8.65 -2.89 2.85
C ASP A 26 -7.69 -4.06 2.53
N ALA A 27 -6.65 -4.28 3.34
CA ALA A 27 -5.67 -5.36 3.07
C ALA A 27 -6.27 -6.78 3.11
N ARG A 28 -7.53 -6.93 3.50
CA ARG A 28 -8.29 -8.20 3.46
C ARG A 28 -9.17 -8.36 2.21
N VAL A 29 -9.28 -7.37 1.32
CA VAL A 29 -10.13 -7.42 0.11
C VAL A 29 -9.42 -7.99 -1.11
N SER A 30 -8.08 -8.01 -1.13
CA SER A 30 -7.36 -8.83 -2.09
C SER A 30 -6.86 -10.08 -1.36
N GLY A 31 -7.56 -11.20 -1.53
CA GLY A 31 -6.96 -12.52 -1.28
C GLY A 31 -5.71 -12.74 -2.14
N ASP A 32 -5.20 -13.98 -2.16
CA ASP A 32 -4.06 -14.45 -2.97
C ASP A 32 -4.31 -14.40 -4.50
N VAL A 33 -4.83 -13.28 -4.98
CA VAL A 33 -5.10 -13.00 -6.38
C VAL A 33 -3.83 -12.40 -6.95
N ALA A 34 -3.39 -12.94 -8.08
CA ALA A 34 -2.22 -12.43 -8.75
C ALA A 34 -2.38 -10.92 -9.07
N PRO A 35 -1.33 -10.10 -8.89
CA PRO A 35 -1.43 -8.64 -8.94
C PRO A 35 -1.89 -8.10 -10.30
N TYR A 36 -1.62 -8.84 -11.39
CA TYR A 36 -2.09 -8.47 -12.73
C TYR A 36 -3.61 -8.60 -12.90
N LYS A 37 -4.33 -9.30 -12.01
CA LYS A 37 -5.79 -9.43 -12.03
C LYS A 37 -6.52 -8.33 -11.26
N GLY A 38 -5.79 -7.46 -10.55
CA GLY A 38 -6.38 -6.30 -9.87
C GLY A 38 -6.87 -5.23 -10.84
N ALA A 39 -7.44 -4.16 -10.27
CA ALA A 39 -7.81 -2.92 -10.98
C ALA A 39 -8.92 -3.07 -12.05
N VAL A 40 -9.81 -4.05 -11.89
CA VAL A 40 -11.01 -4.18 -12.72
C VAL A 40 -11.90 -2.95 -12.53
N ASN A 41 -12.17 -2.22 -13.61
CA ASN A 41 -12.92 -0.95 -13.60
C ASN A 41 -12.28 0.18 -12.78
N ASP A 42 -10.98 0.11 -12.49
CA ASP A 42 -10.27 1.18 -11.79
C ASP A 42 -9.90 2.30 -12.80
N PRO A 43 -10.38 3.55 -12.60
CA PRO A 43 -10.08 4.66 -13.50
C PRO A 43 -8.63 5.16 -13.37
N TYR A 44 -7.87 4.71 -12.37
CA TYR A 44 -6.51 5.16 -12.08
C TYR A 44 -5.43 4.21 -12.60
N VAL A 45 -5.79 3.27 -13.49
CA VAL A 45 -4.82 2.43 -14.18
C VAL A 45 -3.95 3.25 -15.15
N ILE A 46 -2.68 2.88 -15.25
CA ILE A 46 -1.76 3.51 -16.20
C ILE A 46 -2.22 3.24 -17.64
N LYS A 47 -2.12 4.26 -18.50
CA LYS A 47 -2.45 4.14 -19.93
C LYS A 47 -1.61 3.01 -20.57
N GLY A 48 -2.27 2.15 -21.35
CA GLY A 48 -1.63 1.06 -22.08
C GLY A 48 -1.47 -0.25 -21.29
N TRP A 49 -2.01 -0.33 -20.06
CA TRP A 49 -2.16 -1.59 -19.34
C TRP A 49 -3.64 -2.01 -19.27
N THR A 50 -3.91 -3.27 -19.54
CA THR A 50 -5.23 -3.90 -19.45
C THR A 50 -5.30 -4.79 -18.20
N ALA A 51 -6.32 -4.59 -17.36
CA ALA A 51 -6.56 -5.44 -16.20
C ALA A 51 -6.69 -6.92 -16.61
N GLY A 52 -6.00 -7.80 -15.92
CA GLY A 52 -5.91 -9.23 -16.24
C GLY A 52 -4.80 -9.60 -17.22
N ASN A 53 -4.18 -8.65 -17.93
CA ASN A 53 -3.08 -8.94 -18.85
C ASN A 53 -1.74 -9.03 -18.11
N LYS A 54 -1.26 -10.27 -17.91
CA LYS A 54 0.01 -10.55 -17.23
C LYS A 54 1.22 -9.99 -17.98
N THR A 55 1.27 -10.12 -19.30
CA THR A 55 2.44 -9.70 -20.11
C THR A 55 2.61 -8.18 -20.06
N GLU A 56 1.53 -7.42 -20.23
CA GLU A 56 1.57 -5.96 -20.12
C GLU A 56 1.95 -5.51 -18.70
N TRP A 57 1.42 -6.19 -17.68
CA TRP A 57 1.78 -5.92 -16.28
C TRP A 57 3.28 -6.15 -16.03
N ASP A 58 3.83 -7.30 -16.47
CA ASP A 58 5.24 -7.63 -16.30
C ASP A 58 6.15 -6.61 -17.00
N THR A 59 5.78 -6.17 -18.21
CA THR A 59 6.51 -5.13 -18.95
C THR A 59 6.55 -3.83 -18.18
N GLN A 60 5.40 -3.35 -17.70
CA GLN A 60 5.31 -2.11 -16.91
C GLN A 60 6.12 -2.19 -15.62
N MET A 61 6.11 -3.35 -14.94
CA MET A 61 6.89 -3.54 -13.71
C MET A 61 8.39 -3.52 -13.98
N ARG A 62 8.86 -4.14 -15.07
CA ARG A 62 10.27 -4.10 -15.47
C ARG A 62 10.71 -2.69 -15.80
N GLU A 63 9.95 -1.97 -16.60
CA GLU A 63 10.26 -0.57 -16.94
C GLU A 63 10.31 0.33 -15.71
N ARG A 64 9.34 0.17 -14.79
CA ARG A 64 9.33 0.91 -13.52
C ARG A 64 10.58 0.61 -12.70
N ALA A 65 10.94 -0.66 -12.55
CA ALA A 65 12.12 -1.07 -11.79
C ALA A 65 13.41 -0.45 -12.36
N GLN A 66 13.56 -0.42 -13.69
CA GLN A 66 14.73 0.21 -14.32
C GLN A 66 14.80 1.72 -14.06
N LYS A 67 13.67 2.42 -14.10
CA LYS A 67 13.62 3.88 -13.86
C LYS A 67 13.84 4.26 -12.39
N GLN A 68 13.53 3.35 -11.47
CA GLN A 68 13.69 3.54 -10.04
C GLN A 68 15.03 3.01 -9.52
N ASN A 69 15.81 2.31 -10.35
CA ASN A 69 17.10 1.76 -9.97
C ASN A 69 18.19 2.85 -10.08
N GLU A 70 18.70 3.33 -8.94
CA GLU A 70 19.75 4.34 -8.89
C GLU A 70 21.06 3.87 -9.52
N TYR A 71 21.33 2.56 -9.56
CA TYR A 71 22.53 1.99 -10.17
C TYR A 71 22.55 2.13 -11.70
N VAL A 72 21.42 2.40 -12.35
CA VAL A 72 21.34 2.58 -13.81
C VAL A 72 21.97 3.89 -14.28
N LYS A 73 22.20 4.86 -13.38
CA LYS A 73 22.72 6.21 -13.72
C LYS A 73 24.25 6.34 -13.62
N VAL A 74 24.97 5.27 -13.29
CA VAL A 74 26.40 5.33 -12.91
C VAL A 74 27.35 4.81 -14.00
N ASN A 75 26.95 4.87 -15.28
CA ASN A 75 27.80 4.46 -16.41
C ASN A 75 28.23 5.64 -17.28
#